data_AF-A0A6L6FHJ7-F1
#
_entry.id   AF-A0A6L6FHJ7-F1
#
_cell.length_a   1.000
_cell.length_b   1.000
_cell.length_c   1.000
_cell.angle_alpha   90.00
_cell.angle_beta   90.00
_cell.angle_gamma   90.00
#
_symmetry.space_group_name_H-M   'P 1'
#
loop_
_entity.id
_entity.type
_entity.pdbx_description
1 polymer ?
#
loop_
_entity_poly.entity_id
_entity_poly.type
_entity_poly.pdbx_seq_one_letter_code
_entity_poly.pdbx_strand_id
1 'polypeptide(L)'
;MSGYAILQEYMFTDKDKHEWTDAMYYLLGKYDEFPSDMDVNIQPEPEHKDFRFIKSPEGKILFGNCIVPAITADDFYHFKAIN
;
A
#
# COMPACT_ATOMS: atom_id res chain seq x y z
N MET A 1 2.77 6.73 11.27
CA MET A 1 2.28 7.78 10.36
C MET A 1 1.78 7.06 9.12
N SER A 2 0.56 7.35 8.65
CA SER A 2 -0.07 6.61 7.55
C SER A 2 0.55 7.02 6.20
N GLY A 3 0.58 6.13 5.21
CA GLY A 3 1.13 6.42 3.88
C GLY A 3 0.41 7.57 3.19
N TYR A 4 -0.90 7.70 3.44
CA TYR A 4 -1.70 8.82 2.93
C TYR A 4 -1.30 10.17 3.55
N ALA A 5 -1.03 10.22 4.86
CA ALA A 5 -0.56 11.46 5.50
C ALA A 5 0.79 11.91 4.92
N ILE A 6 1.70 10.96 4.66
CA ILE A 6 3.01 11.24 4.06
C ILE A 6 2.83 11.78 2.62
N LEU A 7 1.87 11.27 1.85
CA LEU A 7 1.56 11.81 0.52
C LEU A 7 1.06 13.25 0.53
N GLN A 8 0.38 13.66 1.60
CA GLN A 8 -0.16 15.02 1.73
C GLN A 8 0.87 16.01 2.30
N GLU A 9 1.73 15.55 3.21
CA GLU A 9 2.68 16.41 3.92
C GLU A 9 3.95 16.72 3.11
N TYR A 10 4.33 15.82 2.19
CA TYR A 10 5.53 15.97 1.37
C TYR A 10 5.24 16.36 -0.09
N MET A 11 6.24 16.88 -0.80
CA MET A 11 6.14 17.33 -2.20
C MET A 11 6.11 16.17 -3.21
N PHE A 12 5.17 15.25 -3.06
CA PHE A 12 4.86 14.25 -4.08
C PHE A 12 4.13 14.89 -5.27
N THR A 13 4.44 14.44 -6.48
CA THR A 13 3.78 14.91 -7.69
C THR A 13 2.36 14.36 -7.79
N ASP A 14 1.52 14.98 -8.63
CA ASP A 14 0.17 14.47 -8.88
C ASP A 14 0.18 13.07 -9.49
N LYS A 15 1.24 12.74 -10.24
CA LYS A 15 1.46 11.39 -10.77
C LYS A 15 1.67 10.38 -9.64
N ASP A 16 2.50 10.71 -8.65
CA ASP A 16 2.78 9.83 -7.50
C ASP A 16 1.51 9.57 -6.68
N LYS A 17 0.70 10.62 -6.47
CA LYS A 17 -0.61 10.50 -5.79
C LYS A 17 -1.57 9.62 -6.56
N HIS A 18 -1.59 9.74 -7.89
CA HIS A 18 -2.41 8.89 -8.76
C HIS A 18 -1.95 7.43 -8.70
N GLU A 19 -0.65 7.16 -8.77
CA GLU A 19 -0.10 5.80 -8.66
C GLU A 19 -0.46 5.13 -7.32
N TRP A 20 -0.35 5.87 -6.21
CA TRP A 20 -0.74 5.33 -4.90
C TRP A 20 -2.24 5.05 -4.81
N THR A 21 -3.07 5.96 -5.33
CA THR A 21 -4.53 5.81 -5.33
C THR A 21 -4.96 4.62 -6.20
N ASP A 22 -4.33 4.45 -7.37
CA ASP A 22 -4.57 3.32 -8.26
C ASP A 22 -4.20 1.98 -7.60
N ALA A 23 -3.06 1.91 -6.89
CA ALA A 23 -2.70 0.75 -6.10
C ALA A 23 -3.71 0.44 -4.98
N MET A 24 -4.27 1.48 -4.35
CA MET A 24 -5.31 1.32 -3.34
C MET A 24 -6.62 0.75 -3.93
N TYR A 25 -7.07 1.26 -5.08
CA TYR A 25 -8.24 0.70 -5.77
C TYR A 25 -8.01 -0.74 -6.23
N TYR A 26 -6.79 -1.07 -6.69
CA TYR A 26 -6.42 -2.45 -6.99
C TYR A 26 -6.60 -3.35 -5.76
N LEU A 27 -6.09 -2.93 -4.58
CA LEU A 27 -6.23 -3.69 -3.35
C LEU A 27 -7.70 -3.89 -2.96
N LEU A 28 -8.53 -2.84 -3.02
CA LEU A 28 -9.97 -2.94 -2.72
C LEU A 28 -10.72 -3.88 -3.67
N GLY A 29 -10.32 -3.94 -4.94
CA GLY A 29 -10.95 -4.84 -5.92
C GLY A 29 -10.52 -6.30 -5.79
N LYS A 30 -9.37 -6.57 -5.14
CA LYS A 30 -8.78 -7.91 -5.02
C LYS A 30 -8.97 -8.54 -3.64
N TYR A 31 -9.02 -7.74 -2.59
CA TYR A 31 -8.97 -8.20 -1.21
C TYR A 31 -10.13 -7.63 -0.40
N ASP A 32 -10.88 -8.51 0.26
CA ASP A 32 -11.89 -8.10 1.23
C ASP A 32 -11.25 -7.52 2.50
N GLU A 33 -10.10 -8.06 2.91
CA GLU A 33 -9.34 -7.64 4.08
C GLU A 33 -7.85 -7.49 3.75
N PHE A 34 -7.17 -6.55 4.42
CA PHE A 34 -5.74 -6.36 4.20
C PHE A 34 -4.96 -7.57 4.72
N PRO A 35 -4.04 -8.17 3.95
CA PRO A 35 -3.29 -9.33 4.39
C PRO A 35 -2.56 -9.10 5.72
N SER A 36 -2.85 -9.97 6.70
CA SER A 36 -2.33 -9.88 8.08
C SER A 36 -1.25 -10.91 8.40
N ASP A 37 -1.23 -12.02 7.68
CA ASP A 37 -0.19 -13.03 7.74
C ASP A 37 0.20 -13.46 6.32
N MET A 38 1.31 -12.92 5.85
CA MET A 38 1.97 -13.38 4.63
C MET A 38 2.98 -14.43 5.08
N ASP A 39 2.68 -15.68 4.76
CA ASP A 39 3.64 -16.78 4.89
C ASP A 39 4.95 -16.32 4.23
N VAL A 40 6.07 -16.43 4.97
CA VAL A 40 7.24 -15.53 4.92
C VAL A 40 8.08 -15.63 3.63
N ASN A 41 7.53 -16.20 2.57
CA ASN A 41 8.00 -15.94 1.22
C ASN A 41 7.39 -14.61 0.76
N ILE A 42 8.09 -13.53 1.09
CA ILE A 42 8.00 -12.22 0.40
C ILE A 42 7.70 -12.52 -1.06
N GLN A 43 6.51 -12.15 -1.55
CA GLN A 43 6.19 -12.28 -2.97
C GLN A 43 7.32 -11.56 -3.72
N PRO A 44 8.26 -12.29 -4.38
CA PRO A 44 9.42 -11.66 -4.97
C PRO A 44 9.01 -10.83 -6.20
N GLU A 45 7.85 -11.17 -6.75
CA GLU A 45 7.28 -10.54 -7.93
C GLU A 45 6.29 -9.44 -7.54
N PRO A 46 6.29 -8.33 -8.30
CA PRO A 46 5.24 -7.33 -8.21
C PRO A 46 3.86 -7.89 -8.51
N GLU A 47 2.87 -7.46 -7.75
CA GLU A 47 1.45 -7.76 -8.01
C GLU A 47 0.78 -6.70 -8.88
N HIS A 48 1.14 -5.43 -8.71
CA HIS A 48 0.52 -4.32 -9.45
C HIS A 48 1.50 -3.18 -9.64
N LYS A 49 1.94 -2.90 -10.88
CA LYS A 49 2.81 -1.74 -11.21
C LYS A 49 3.99 -1.57 -10.24
N ASP A 50 4.77 -2.63 -10.06
CA ASP A 50 5.91 -2.72 -9.14
C ASP A 50 5.57 -2.72 -7.64
N PHE A 51 4.29 -2.58 -7.26
CA PHE A 51 3.85 -2.80 -5.90
C PHE A 51 3.85 -4.28 -5.56
N ARG A 52 4.36 -4.58 -4.37
CA ARG A 52 4.37 -5.91 -3.77
C ARG A 52 4.12 -5.79 -2.29
N PHE A 53 3.65 -6.89 -1.69
CA PHE A 53 3.62 -6.99 -0.24
C PHE A 53 5.03 -7.21 0.30
N ILE A 54 5.39 -6.40 1.29
CA ILE A 54 6.66 -6.46 2.01
C ILE A 54 6.37 -6.56 3.51
N LYS A 55 7.23 -7.29 4.22
CA LYS A 55 7.21 -7.32 5.68
C LYS A 55 8.25 -6.35 6.20
N SER A 56 7.80 -5.35 6.96
CA SER A 56 8.69 -4.42 7.67
C SER A 56 9.54 -5.13 8.72
N PRO A 57 10.67 -4.54 9.17
CA PRO A 57 11.47 -5.07 10.27
C PRO A 57 10.66 -5.31 11.56
N GLU A 58 9.60 -4.53 11.79
CA GLU A 58 8.68 -4.65 12.92
C GLU A 58 7.63 -5.75 12.73
N GLY A 59 7.67 -6.49 11.61
CA GLY A 59 6.77 -7.58 11.31
C GLY A 59 5.43 -7.17 10.68
N LYS A 60 5.20 -5.87 10.44
CA LYS A 60 3.97 -5.38 9.78
C LYS A 60 4.04 -5.61 8.27
N ILE A 61 2.91 -6.01 7.69
CA ILE A 61 2.76 -6.14 6.24
C ILE A 61 2.41 -4.78 5.65
N LEU A 62 3.08 -4.44 4.56
CA LEU A 62 2.92 -3.20 3.80
C LEU A 62 2.80 -3.54 2.32
N PHE A 63 2.14 -2.72 1.53
CA PHE A 63 2.08 -2.85 0.07
C PHE A 63 2.77 -1.66 -0.59
N GLY A 64 3.88 -1.86 -1.29
CA GLY A 64 4.70 -0.74 -1.77
C GLY A 64 5.62 -1.10 -2.94
N ASN A 65 6.09 -0.05 -3.63
CA ASN A 65 6.94 -0.13 -4.83
C ASN A 65 8.27 0.66 -4.72
N CYS A 66 8.61 1.17 -3.53
CA CYS A 66 9.78 2.03 -3.27
C CYS A 66 9.80 3.40 -4.00
N ILE A 67 8.75 3.77 -4.74
CA ILE A 67 8.62 5.07 -5.42
C ILE A 67 7.71 6.00 -4.60
N VAL A 68 6.58 5.45 -4.13
CA VAL A 68 5.61 6.17 -3.29
C VAL A 68 5.54 5.57 -1.89
N PRO A 69 4.94 6.27 -0.90
CA PRO A 69 4.77 5.73 0.44
C PRO A 69 4.01 4.40 0.40
N ALA A 70 4.49 3.41 1.15
CA ALA A 70 3.82 2.12 1.19
C ALA A 70 2.43 2.23 1.84
N ILE A 71 1.49 1.45 1.34
CA ILE A 71 0.14 1.32 1.87
C ILE A 71 0.19 0.41 3.09
N THR A 72 -0.30 0.91 4.23
CA THR A 72 -0.49 0.14 5.46
C THR A 72 -1.89 -0.45 5.54
N ALA A 73 -2.10 -1.41 6.43
CA ALA A 73 -3.44 -1.89 6.76
C ALA A 73 -4.37 -0.74 7.19
N ASP A 74 -3.86 0.20 8.00
CA ASP A 74 -4.63 1.37 8.45
C ASP A 74 -5.04 2.27 7.27
N ASP A 75 -4.14 2.48 6.30
CA ASP A 75 -4.47 3.25 5.08
C ASP A 75 -5.57 2.54 4.28
N PHE A 76 -5.47 1.22 4.12
CA PHE A 76 -6.46 0.41 3.40
C PHE A 76 -7.84 0.49 4.06
N TYR A 77 -7.94 0.27 5.37
CA TYR A 77 -9.23 0.28 6.06
C TYR A 77 -9.84 1.68 6.13
N HIS A 78 -9.04 2.73 6.29
CA HIS A 78 -9.55 4.09 6.19
C HIS A 78 -10.06 4.40 4.78
N PHE A 79 -9.31 4.02 3.74
CA PHE A 79 -9.72 4.27 2.36
C PHE A 79 -10.98 3.47 1.98
N LYS A 80 -11.10 2.23 2.46
CA LYS A 80 -12.30 1.38 2.33
C LYS A 80 -13.53 1.98 3.02
N ALA A 81 -13.35 2.69 4.13
CA ALA A 81 -14.46 3.27 4.87
C ALA A 81 -15.07 4.51 4.18
N ILE A 82 -14.33 5.16 3.28
CA ILE A 82 -14.73 6.41 2.61
C ILE A 82 -15.03 6.24 1.11
N ASN A 83 -14.89 5.03 0.55
CA ASN A 83 -15.20 4.68 -0.84
C ASN A 83 -16.16 3.49 -0.87
#